data_AF-A0A938YG07-F1
#
_entry.id   AF-A0A938YG07-F1
#
_cell.length_a   1.000
_cell.length_b   1.000
_cell.length_c   1.000
_cell.angle_alpha   90.00
_cell.angle_beta   90.00
_cell.angle_gamma   90.00
#
_symmetry.space_group_name_H-M   'P 1'
#
loop_
_entity.id
_entity.type
_entity.pdbx_description
1 polymer ?
#
loop_
_entity_poly.entity_id
_entity_poly.type
_entity_poly.pdbx_seq_one_letter_code
_entity_poly.pdbx_strand_id
1 'polypeptide(L)'
;MRRAAFRPSLAVRLLMLAAAYAPLLLLLAILDSFQQPVVRWAMAAVCVAGVGFTVLFIFVVIPRRNATPEQVYEAKPREGEALRFFATYVVPFFVSETAPPTHRWALAVYLVLIAALYLRNDLYFANPLLALLGFRVFELTRRDRGMVLVLSRAWHLAPGQVIDLVLLGGWIAVQRPTRRITREAA
;
A
#
# COMPACT_ATOMS: atom_id res chain seq x y z
N MET A 1 17.02 23.80 0.95
CA MET A 1 17.79 22.53 1.00
C MET A 1 17.10 21.50 0.10
N ARG A 2 17.72 21.11 -1.01
CA ARG A 2 17.18 20.10 -1.95
C ARG A 2 17.10 18.75 -1.24
N ARG A 3 15.91 18.36 -0.75
CA ARG A 3 15.67 16.96 -0.36
C ARG A 3 15.48 16.17 -1.65
N ALA A 4 16.58 15.59 -2.15
CA ALA A 4 16.57 14.63 -3.23
C ALA A 4 15.47 13.59 -2.99
N ALA A 5 14.81 13.20 -4.07
CA ALA A 5 13.70 12.26 -4.14
C ALA A 5 14.03 10.91 -3.48
N PHE A 6 13.94 10.84 -2.16
CA PHE A 6 14.33 9.65 -1.40
C PHE A 6 13.22 8.60 -1.49
N ARG A 7 13.15 7.82 -2.57
CA ARG A 7 12.21 6.69 -2.63
C ARG A 7 12.34 5.84 -1.36
N PRO A 8 11.24 5.32 -0.79
CA PRO A 8 11.32 4.40 0.35
C PRO A 8 12.31 3.27 0.04
N SER A 9 13.00 2.77 1.07
CA SER A 9 13.97 1.68 0.91
C SER A 9 13.33 0.50 0.17
N LEU A 10 14.10 -0.20 -0.67
CA LEU A 10 13.61 -1.35 -1.44
C LEU A 10 12.89 -2.37 -0.54
N ALA A 11 13.41 -2.60 0.68
CA ALA A 11 12.79 -3.50 1.66
C ALA A 11 11.36 -3.08 2.02
N VAL A 12 11.12 -1.81 2.35
CA VAL A 12 9.77 -1.30 2.66
C VAL A 12 8.84 -1.46 1.46
N ARG A 13 9.35 -1.21 0.25
CA ARG A 13 8.57 -1.32 -0.99
C ARG A 13 8.17 -2.77 -1.27
N LEU A 14 9.12 -3.71 -1.11
CA LEU A 14 8.85 -5.15 -1.24
C LEU A 14 7.86 -5.64 -0.18
N LEU A 15 7.97 -5.17 1.05
CA LEU A 15 7.03 -5.54 2.12
C LEU A 15 5.62 -4.99 1.87
N MET A 16 5.50 -3.73 1.43
CA MET A 16 4.21 -3.15 1.03
C MET A 16 3.62 -3.83 -0.21
N LEU A 17 4.47 -4.27 -1.15
CA LEU A 17 4.06 -5.07 -2.30
C LEU A 17 3.56 -6.46 -1.87
N ALA A 18 4.27 -7.13 -0.97
CA ALA A 18 3.84 -8.42 -0.41
C ALA A 18 2.50 -8.29 0.30
N ALA A 19 2.31 -7.23 1.08
CA ALA A 19 1.03 -6.91 1.71
C ALA A 19 -0.06 -6.62 0.68
N ALA A 20 0.30 -5.97 -0.43
CA ALA A 20 -0.63 -5.67 -1.49
C ALA A 20 -1.14 -6.94 -2.18
N TYR A 21 -0.22 -7.83 -2.54
CA TYR A 21 -0.52 -9.12 -3.16
C TYR A 21 -0.98 -10.18 -2.15
N ALA A 22 -1.02 -9.90 -0.85
CA ALA A 22 -1.42 -10.87 0.18
C ALA A 22 -2.78 -11.55 -0.09
N PRO A 23 -3.85 -10.84 -0.49
CA PRO A 23 -5.11 -11.50 -0.84
C PRO A 23 -4.96 -12.48 -2.00
N LEU A 24 -4.21 -12.12 -3.03
CA LEU A 24 -3.97 -13.00 -4.17
C LEU A 24 -3.12 -14.23 -3.78
N LEU A 25 -2.04 -14.01 -3.03
CA LEU A 25 -1.18 -15.10 -2.55
C LEU A 25 -1.95 -16.07 -1.66
N LEU A 26 -2.82 -15.56 -0.79
CA LEU A 26 -3.72 -16.36 0.03
C LEU A 26 -4.67 -17.20 -0.84
N LEU A 27 -5.30 -16.59 -1.84
CA LEU A 27 -6.19 -17.30 -2.76
C LEU A 27 -5.46 -18.44 -3.48
N LEU A 28 -4.29 -18.16 -4.07
CA LEU A 28 -3.50 -19.17 -4.78
C LEU A 28 -2.98 -20.27 -3.84
N ALA A 29 -2.69 -19.95 -2.58
CA ALA A 29 -2.31 -20.94 -1.57
C ALA A 29 -3.50 -21.82 -1.13
N ILE A 30 -4.71 -21.26 -1.03
CA ILE A 30 -5.93 -22.02 -0.71
C ILE A 30 -6.29 -22.97 -1.85
N LEU A 31 -6.19 -22.50 -3.09
CA LEU A 31 -6.52 -23.27 -4.31
C LEU A 31 -5.45 -24.32 -4.66
N ASP A 32 -4.36 -24.38 -3.91
CA ASP A 32 -3.20 -25.21 -4.22
C ASP A 32 -2.75 -25.06 -5.69
N SER A 33 -2.67 -23.80 -6.15
CA SER A 33 -2.52 -23.46 -7.56
C SER A 33 -1.33 -24.13 -8.22
N PHE A 34 -0.22 -24.38 -7.51
CA PHE A 34 0.97 -24.99 -8.11
C PHE A 34 1.09 -26.50 -7.86
N GLN A 35 0.16 -27.11 -7.11
CA GLN A 35 0.20 -28.52 -6.70
C GLN A 35 1.53 -28.95 -6.07
N GLN A 36 2.22 -27.99 -5.44
CA GLN A 36 3.53 -28.16 -4.83
C GLN A 36 3.45 -27.62 -3.41
N PRO A 37 3.57 -28.50 -2.37
CA PRO A 37 3.34 -28.09 -0.99
C PRO A 37 4.31 -27.00 -0.54
N VAL A 38 5.56 -27.04 -1.01
CA VAL A 38 6.58 -26.03 -0.73
C VAL A 38 6.15 -24.66 -1.25
N VAL A 39 5.63 -24.59 -2.47
CA VAL A 39 5.17 -23.32 -3.08
C VAL A 39 3.96 -22.78 -2.33
N ARG A 40 3.00 -23.65 -2.00
CA ARG A 40 1.81 -23.29 -1.22
C ARG A 40 2.19 -22.66 0.14
N TRP A 41 3.06 -23.31 0.90
CA TRP A 41 3.51 -22.80 2.19
C TRP A 41 4.36 -21.53 2.07
N ALA A 42 5.19 -21.42 1.03
CA ALA A 42 5.93 -20.19 0.76
C ALA A 42 4.98 -19.01 0.49
N MET A 43 3.94 -19.19 -0.32
CA MET A 43 2.94 -18.15 -0.60
C MET A 43 2.16 -17.75 0.65
N ALA A 44 1.74 -18.74 1.46
CA ALA A 44 1.09 -18.48 2.73
C ALA A 44 2.00 -17.71 3.70
N ALA A 45 3.27 -18.08 3.79
CA ALA A 45 4.26 -17.40 4.63
C ALA A 45 4.48 -15.94 4.17
N VAL A 46 4.62 -15.70 2.87
CA VAL A 46 4.74 -14.33 2.32
C VAL A 46 3.49 -13.51 2.60
N CYS A 47 2.30 -14.09 2.46
CA CYS A 47 1.03 -13.44 2.81
C CYS A 47 1.02 -13.04 4.30
N VAL A 48 1.29 -13.98 5.21
CA VAL A 48 1.29 -13.72 6.65
C VAL A 48 2.34 -12.67 7.03
N ALA A 49 3.54 -12.75 6.46
CA ALA A 49 4.60 -11.78 6.70
C ALA A 49 4.22 -10.37 6.21
N GLY A 50 3.64 -10.26 5.00
CA GLY A 50 3.19 -8.98 4.44
C GLY A 50 2.07 -8.33 5.24
N VAL A 51 1.05 -9.10 5.63
CA VAL A 51 -0.05 -8.63 6.49
C VAL A 51 0.46 -8.25 7.87
N GLY A 52 1.21 -9.13 8.53
CA GLY A 52 1.76 -8.91 9.86
C GLY A 52 2.68 -7.68 9.91
N PHE A 53 3.55 -7.52 8.92
CA PHE A 53 4.39 -6.33 8.79
C PHE A 53 3.56 -5.06 8.60
N THR A 54 2.51 -5.09 7.78
CA THR A 54 1.66 -3.91 7.54
C THR A 54 0.95 -3.48 8.82
N VAL A 55 0.39 -4.43 9.57
CA VAL A 55 -0.23 -4.19 10.87
C VAL A 55 0.81 -3.63 11.85
N LEU A 56 1.96 -4.28 12.00
CA LEU A 56 3.06 -3.81 12.85
C LEU A 56 3.50 -2.39 12.49
N PHE A 57 3.69 -2.13 11.19
CA PHE A 57 4.13 -0.84 10.68
C PHE A 57 3.15 0.27 11.03
N ILE A 58 1.85 0.04 10.78
CA ILE A 58 0.80 1.03 11.03
C ILE A 58 0.59 1.29 12.52
N PHE A 59 0.53 0.25 13.33
CA PHE A 59 0.13 0.38 14.74
C PHE A 59 1.30 0.58 15.71
N VAL A 60 2.53 0.21 15.32
CA VAL A 60 3.71 0.30 16.20
C VAL A 60 4.75 1.27 15.66
N VAL A 61 5.07 1.23 14.37
CA VAL A 61 6.16 2.03 13.80
C VAL A 61 5.73 3.48 13.52
N ILE A 62 4.60 3.68 12.84
CA ILE A 62 4.10 5.02 12.49
C ILE A 62 3.87 5.91 13.72
N PRO A 63 3.24 5.44 14.82
CA PRO A 63 2.98 6.30 15.98
C PRO A 63 4.24 6.74 16.73
N ARG A 64 5.36 6.03 16.56
CA ARG A 64 6.67 6.33 17.16
C ARG A 64 7.52 7.26 16.31
N ARG A 65 7.12 7.55 15.08
CA ARG A 65 7.85 8.44 14.17
C ARG A 65 7.44 9.89 14.40
N ASN A 66 8.39 10.81 14.19
CA ASN A 66 8.11 12.23 14.22
C ASN A 66 7.14 12.60 13.08
N ALA A 67 6.11 13.36 13.43
CA ALA A 67 5.19 13.94 12.46
C ALA A 67 5.57 15.40 12.24
N THR A 68 5.42 15.86 11.01
CA THR A 68 5.63 17.25 10.62
C THR A 68 4.28 17.84 10.23
N PRO A 69 3.87 19.00 10.80
CA PRO A 69 2.64 19.66 10.40
C PRO A 69 2.80 20.20 8.97
N GLU A 70 1.83 19.90 8.13
CA GLU A 70 1.78 20.35 6.73
C GLU A 70 0.41 20.96 6.47
N GLN A 71 0.38 22.13 5.83
CA GLN A 71 -0.87 22.74 5.40
C GLN A 71 -1.30 22.15 4.05
N VAL A 72 -2.53 21.64 3.99
CA VAL A 72 -3.15 21.15 2.76
C VAL A 72 -3.42 22.33 1.83
N TYR A 73 -2.81 22.37 0.66
CA TYR A 73 -3.15 23.37 -0.36
C TYR A 73 -4.27 22.86 -1.27
N GLU A 74 -4.06 21.67 -1.83
CA GLU A 74 -5.05 20.94 -2.61
C GLU A 74 -4.90 19.45 -2.30
N ALA A 75 -6.04 18.75 -2.20
CA ALA A 75 -6.07 17.31 -1.95
C ALA A 75 -6.99 16.63 -2.97
N LYS A 76 -6.40 15.84 -3.87
CA LYS A 76 -7.16 15.04 -4.83
C LYS A 76 -7.25 13.60 -4.34
N PRO A 77 -8.47 13.08 -4.04
CA PRO A 77 -8.61 11.69 -3.68
C PRO A 77 -8.30 10.80 -4.88
N ARG A 78 -7.55 9.72 -4.65
CA ARG A 78 -7.24 8.68 -5.64
C ARG A 78 -8.22 7.53 -5.50
N GLU A 79 -9.49 7.84 -5.76
CA GLU A 79 -10.58 6.87 -5.60
C GLU A 79 -10.45 5.72 -6.59
N GLY A 80 -10.85 4.53 -6.15
CA GLY A 80 -10.86 3.34 -6.98
C GLY A 80 -9.49 2.73 -7.30
N GLU A 81 -8.36 3.30 -6.86
CA GLU A 81 -7.05 2.66 -7.10
C GLU A 81 -6.95 1.29 -6.45
N ALA A 82 -7.46 1.13 -5.22
CA ALA A 82 -7.53 -0.18 -4.54
C ALA A 82 -8.41 -1.18 -5.30
N LEU A 83 -9.50 -0.72 -5.91
CA LEU A 83 -10.38 -1.57 -6.73
C LEU A 83 -9.69 -1.97 -8.04
N ARG A 84 -8.97 -1.04 -8.69
CA ARG A 84 -8.14 -1.34 -9.88
C ARG A 84 -7.04 -2.34 -9.55
N PHE A 85 -6.40 -2.20 -8.39
CA PHE A 85 -5.43 -3.15 -7.88
C PHE A 85 -6.09 -4.53 -7.73
N PHE A 86 -7.23 -4.60 -7.04
CA PHE A 86 -7.98 -5.84 -6.85
C PHE A 86 -8.39 -6.49 -8.18
N ALA A 87 -8.80 -5.70 -9.17
CA ALA A 87 -9.15 -6.20 -10.50
C ALA A 87 -7.98 -6.92 -11.20
N THR A 88 -6.74 -6.58 -10.86
CA THR A 88 -5.57 -7.29 -11.42
C THR A 88 -5.44 -8.73 -10.94
N TYR A 89 -6.20 -9.14 -9.93
CA TYR A 89 -6.22 -10.51 -9.42
C TYR A 89 -7.04 -11.46 -10.30
N VAL A 90 -7.90 -10.91 -11.16
CA VAL A 90 -8.77 -11.70 -12.03
C VAL A 90 -7.97 -12.60 -12.96
N VAL A 91 -6.93 -12.08 -13.62
CA VAL A 91 -6.11 -12.88 -14.57
C VAL A 91 -5.37 -14.01 -13.84
N PRO A 92 -4.61 -13.75 -12.75
CA PRO A 92 -4.01 -14.83 -11.95
C PRO A 92 -4.98 -15.89 -11.47
N PHE A 93 -6.15 -15.46 -10.99
CA PHE A 93 -7.18 -16.36 -10.51
C PHE A 93 -7.73 -17.23 -11.65
N PHE A 94 -8.07 -16.62 -12.79
CA PHE A 94 -8.58 -17.32 -13.95
C PHE A 94 -7.59 -18.35 -14.49
N VAL A 95 -6.31 -17.99 -14.63
CA VAL A 95 -5.25 -18.88 -15.10
C VAL A 95 -5.01 -20.02 -14.10
N SER A 96 -5.07 -19.75 -12.79
CA SER A 96 -4.95 -20.78 -11.76
C SER A 96 -5.99 -21.89 -11.93
N GLU A 97 -7.24 -21.53 -12.19
CA GLU A 97 -8.34 -22.49 -12.33
C GLU A 97 -8.34 -23.20 -13.68
N THR A 98 -8.03 -22.49 -14.76
CA THR A 98 -8.20 -23.02 -16.13
C THR A 98 -6.97 -23.69 -16.73
N ALA A 99 -5.77 -23.29 -16.31
CA ALA A 99 -4.54 -23.82 -16.91
C ALA A 99 -4.14 -25.17 -16.29
N PRO A 100 -3.64 -26.12 -17.12
CA PRO A 100 -3.08 -27.37 -16.61
C PRO A 100 -1.84 -27.09 -15.73
N PRO A 101 -1.57 -27.92 -14.70
CA PRO A 101 -0.52 -27.67 -13.71
C PRO A 101 0.87 -27.37 -14.30
N THR A 102 1.23 -28.04 -15.39
CA THR A 102 2.51 -27.85 -16.10
C THR A 102 2.70 -26.43 -16.64
N HIS A 103 1.60 -25.75 -16.99
CA HIS A 103 1.62 -24.40 -17.57
C HIS A 103 1.47 -23.31 -16.51
N ARG A 104 1.14 -23.66 -15.26
CA ARG A 104 0.97 -22.68 -14.17
C ARG A 104 2.28 -22.00 -13.78
N TRP A 105 3.45 -22.53 -14.17
CA TRP A 105 4.71 -21.78 -14.05
C TRP A 105 4.74 -20.50 -14.90
N ALA A 106 3.99 -20.43 -16.01
CA ALA A 106 3.81 -19.19 -16.75
C ALA A 106 3.06 -18.13 -15.92
N LEU A 107 2.15 -18.55 -15.03
CA LEU A 107 1.52 -17.65 -14.07
C LEU A 107 2.56 -17.07 -13.10
N ALA A 108 3.53 -17.85 -12.63
CA ALA A 108 4.59 -17.32 -11.77
C ALA A 108 5.41 -16.22 -12.48
N VAL A 109 5.77 -16.43 -13.74
CA VAL A 109 6.47 -15.40 -14.55
C VAL A 109 5.61 -14.14 -14.72
N TYR A 110 4.32 -14.31 -15.02
CA TYR A 110 3.36 -13.21 -15.09
C TYR A 110 3.29 -12.42 -13.77
N LEU A 111 3.19 -13.12 -12.63
CA LEU A 111 3.15 -12.51 -11.29
C LEU A 111 4.41 -11.70 -11.00
N VAL A 112 5.58 -12.22 -11.37
CA VAL A 112 6.86 -11.50 -11.21
C VAL A 112 6.88 -10.23 -12.07
N LEU A 113 6.42 -10.31 -13.32
CA LEU A 113 6.38 -9.16 -14.23
C LEU A 113 5.45 -8.05 -13.69
N ILE A 114 4.23 -8.40 -13.28
CA ILE A 114 3.31 -7.40 -12.70
C ILE A 114 3.87 -6.85 -11.39
N ALA A 115 4.46 -7.69 -10.52
CA ALA A 115 5.08 -7.24 -9.28
C ALA A 115 6.20 -6.21 -9.56
N ALA A 116 7.04 -6.45 -10.57
CA ALA A 116 8.08 -5.52 -11.00
C ALA A 116 7.51 -4.20 -11.53
N LEU A 117 6.44 -4.24 -12.34
CA LEU A 117 5.76 -3.03 -12.83
C LEU A 117 5.16 -2.22 -11.68
N TYR A 118 4.53 -2.88 -10.72
CA TYR A 118 3.94 -2.24 -9.55
C TYR A 118 5.00 -1.62 -8.65
N LEU A 119 6.13 -2.31 -8.47
CA LEU A 119 7.27 -1.78 -7.73
C LEU A 119 7.83 -0.54 -8.43
N ARG A 120 8.05 -0.59 -9.74
CA ARG A 120 8.63 0.50 -10.53
C ARG A 120 7.79 1.77 -10.52
N ASN A 121 6.46 1.61 -10.55
CA ASN A 121 5.47 2.70 -10.62
C ASN A 121 4.93 3.15 -9.26
N ASP A 122 5.46 2.62 -8.15
CA ASP A 122 5.01 2.94 -6.79
C ASP A 122 3.50 2.73 -6.54
N LEU A 123 2.89 1.77 -7.26
CA LEU A 123 1.46 1.44 -7.17
C LEU A 123 1.10 0.58 -5.94
N TYR A 124 2.10 0.10 -5.21
CA TYR A 124 1.94 -0.75 -4.03
C TYR A 124 1.33 -0.02 -2.82
N PHE A 125 1.16 1.31 -2.86
CA PHE A 125 0.50 2.09 -1.80
C PHE A 125 -1.02 2.09 -1.90
N ALA A 126 -1.58 1.87 -3.09
CA ALA A 126 -3.01 1.76 -3.28
C ALA A 126 -3.54 0.37 -2.94
N ASN A 127 -2.92 -0.30 -1.98
CA ASN A 127 -3.17 -1.72 -1.81
C ASN A 127 -4.52 -2.02 -1.15
N PRO A 128 -5.18 -3.15 -1.51
CA PRO A 128 -6.48 -3.50 -0.94
C PRO A 128 -6.45 -3.69 0.59
N LEU A 129 -5.32 -4.13 1.15
CA LEU A 129 -5.20 -4.34 2.60
C LEU A 129 -5.28 -3.03 3.38
N LEU A 130 -4.62 -1.97 2.90
CA LEU A 130 -4.67 -0.62 3.45
C LEU A 130 -6.07 -0.03 3.33
N ALA A 131 -6.74 -0.25 2.18
CA ALA A 131 -8.13 0.13 1.99
C ALA A 131 -9.06 -0.57 2.98
N LEU A 132 -8.88 -1.88 3.22
CA LEU A 132 -9.61 -2.64 4.24
C LEU A 132 -9.32 -2.13 5.66
N LEU A 133 -8.11 -1.63 5.93
CA LEU A 133 -7.74 -0.96 7.18
C LEU A 133 -8.24 0.49 7.27
N GLY A 134 -9.05 0.95 6.31
CA GLY A 134 -9.70 2.26 6.28
C GLY A 134 -8.82 3.39 5.76
N PHE A 135 -7.65 3.09 5.18
CA PHE A 135 -6.80 4.11 4.56
C PHE A 135 -7.27 4.43 3.13
N ARG A 136 -7.20 5.72 2.81
CA ARG A 136 -7.47 6.33 1.52
C ARG A 136 -6.21 7.02 1.04
N VAL A 137 -6.01 6.98 -0.28
CA VAL A 137 -4.88 7.63 -0.93
C VAL A 137 -5.31 9.01 -1.41
N PHE A 138 -4.55 10.02 -1.04
CA PHE A 138 -4.70 11.39 -1.54
C PHE A 138 -3.43 11.83 -2.23
N GLU A 139 -3.58 12.55 -3.32
CA GLU A 139 -2.53 13.30 -3.97
C GLU A 139 -2.61 14.74 -3.45
N LEU A 140 -1.65 15.12 -2.61
CA LEU A 140 -1.56 16.47 -2.06
C LEU A 140 -0.60 17.31 -2.88
N THR A 141 -1.08 18.47 -3.30
CA THR A 141 -0.22 19.53 -3.84
C THR A 141 0.25 20.37 -2.66
N ARG A 142 1.56 20.59 -2.54
CA ARG A 142 2.16 21.50 -1.56
C ARG A 142 2.22 22.92 -2.11
N ARG A 143 2.47 23.89 -1.21
CA ARG A 143 2.64 25.31 -1.58
C ARG A 143 3.75 25.55 -2.60
N ASP A 144 4.80 24.75 -2.58
CA ASP A 144 5.93 24.80 -3.53
C ASP A 144 5.64 24.06 -4.85
N ARG A 145 4.38 23.65 -5.09
CA ARG A 145 3.95 22.77 -6.19
C ARG A 145 4.58 21.37 -6.15
N GLY A 146 5.22 21.00 -5.04
CA GLY A 146 5.62 19.61 -4.80
C GLY A 146 4.40 18.71 -4.61
N MET A 147 4.47 17.51 -5.16
CA MET A 147 3.43 16.48 -4.96
C MET A 147 3.83 15.54 -3.83
N VAL A 148 2.89 15.23 -2.94
CA VAL A 148 3.03 14.19 -1.92
C VAL A 148 1.81 13.30 -1.91
N LEU A 149 2.05 12.00 -1.94
CA LEU A 149 1.03 10.96 -1.82
C LEU A 149 0.81 10.67 -0.33
N VAL A 150 -0.41 10.91 0.14
CA VAL A 150 -0.78 10.82 1.55
C VAL A 150 -1.77 9.68 1.78
N LEU A 151 -1.42 8.79 2.70
CA LEU A 151 -2.31 7.78 3.24
C LEU A 151 -3.05 8.36 4.44
N SER A 152 -4.36 8.52 4.33
CA SER A 152 -5.21 9.12 5.36
C SER A 152 -6.42 8.24 5.66
N ARG A 153 -6.89 8.23 6.90
CA ARG A 153 -8.20 7.65 7.28
C ARG A 153 -9.35 8.64 7.15
N ALA A 154 -9.07 9.91 6.87
CA ALA A 154 -10.10 10.93 6.65
C ALA A 154 -10.77 10.72 5.30
N TRP A 155 -12.07 10.97 5.24
CA TRP A 155 -12.84 10.89 3.99
C TRP A 155 -12.55 12.05 3.05
N HIS A 156 -12.25 13.21 3.61
CA HIS A 156 -11.98 14.43 2.90
C HIS A 156 -10.88 15.23 3.62
N LEU A 157 -10.02 15.89 2.86
CA LEU A 157 -8.97 16.78 3.35
C LEU A 157 -9.24 18.16 2.77
N ALA A 158 -9.64 19.10 3.63
CA ALA A 158 -10.02 20.45 3.18
C ALA A 158 -8.78 21.31 2.91
N PRO A 159 -8.80 22.16 1.87
CA PRO A 159 -7.79 23.20 1.68
C PRO A 159 -7.65 24.08 2.93
N GLY A 160 -6.40 24.44 3.28
CA GLY A 160 -6.06 25.23 4.45
C GLY A 160 -5.95 24.44 5.75
N GLN A 161 -6.42 23.20 5.82
CA GLN A 161 -6.29 22.34 6.99
C GLN A 161 -4.83 22.01 7.27
N VAL A 162 -4.40 22.08 8.54
CA VAL A 162 -3.08 21.59 8.97
C VAL A 162 -3.22 20.13 9.39
N ILE A 163 -2.44 19.26 8.78
CA ILE A 163 -2.40 17.83 9.09
C ILE A 163 -0.99 17.39 9.49
N ASP A 164 -0.92 16.50 10.47
CA ASP A 164 0.35 15.93 10.91
C ASP A 164 0.74 14.76 9.99
N LEU A 165 1.84 14.93 9.26
CA LEU A 165 2.33 13.94 8.31
C LEU A 165 3.57 13.22 8.83
N VAL A 166 3.53 11.90 8.82
CA VAL A 166 4.70 11.04 9.04
C VAL A 166 5.26 10.64 7.68
N LEU A 167 6.46 11.13 7.35
CA LEU A 167 7.14 10.80 6.10
C LEU A 167 7.62 9.34 6.13
N LEU A 168 7.17 8.54 5.17
CA LEU A 168 7.62 7.16 4.99
C LEU A 168 8.88 7.07 4.11
N GLY A 169 9.04 8.05 3.22
CA GLY A 169 10.15 8.16 2.29
C GLY A 169 9.71 8.90 1.03
N GLY A 170 10.50 9.88 0.62
CA GLY A 170 10.37 10.52 -0.68
C GLY A 170 9.13 11.39 -0.71
N TRP A 171 8.21 11.09 -1.61
CA TRP A 171 6.92 11.77 -1.71
C TRP A 171 5.77 11.01 -1.04
N ILE A 172 6.03 9.98 -0.21
CA ILE A 172 4.96 9.27 0.51
C ILE A 172 4.92 9.64 1.99
N ALA A 173 3.73 9.97 2.47
CA ALA A 173 3.46 10.24 3.87
C ALA A 173 2.20 9.52 4.36
N VAL A 174 2.11 9.30 5.67
CA VAL A 174 0.88 8.84 6.34
C VAL A 174 0.41 9.94 7.27
N GLN A 175 -0.87 10.26 7.21
CA GLN A 175 -1.48 11.17 8.16
C GLN A 175 -1.58 10.50 9.53
N ARG A 176 -1.00 11.15 10.54
CA ARG A 176 -1.24 10.79 11.93
C ARG A 176 -2.64 11.28 12.32
N PRO A 177 -3.45 10.48 13.04
CA PRO A 177 -4.71 10.96 13.58
C PRO A 177 -4.45 12.23 14.39
N THR A 178 -5.03 13.35 13.95
CA THR A 178 -4.97 14.60 14.72
C THR A 178 -5.60 14.30 16.08
N ARG A 179 -4.80 14.37 17.16
CA ARG A 179 -5.38 14.46 18.50
C ARG A 179 -6.23 15.73 18.47
N ARG A 180 -7.55 15.60 18.48
CA ARG A 180 -8.42 16.73 18.81
C ARG A 180 -7.90 17.22 20.16
N ILE A 181 -7.18 18.33 20.17
CA ILE A 181 -7.03 19.11 21.38
C ILE A 181 -8.46 19.57 21.64
N THR A 182 -9.10 18.94 22.62
CA THR A 182 -10.36 19.42 23.16
C THR A 182 -10.08 20.86 23.58
N ARG A 183 -10.52 21.84 22.77
CA ARG A 183 -10.73 23.20 23.26
C ARG A 183 -11.97 23.12 24.15
N GLU A 184 -11.78 22.61 25.36
CA GLU A 184 -12.53 23.07 26.52
C GLU A 184 -11.73 24.23 27.13
N ALA A 185 -12.45 25.22 27.66
CA ALA A 185 -11.99 26.52 28.15
C ALA A 185 -11.73 27.58 27.09
N ALA A 186 -12.82 28.25 26.66
CA ALA A 186 -12.99 29.69 26.87
C ALA A 186 -14.48 30.03 26.79
#